data_AF-K2R859-F1
#
_entry.id   AF-K2R859-F1
#
_cell.length_a   1.000
_cell.length_b   1.000
_cell.length_c   1.000
_cell.angle_alpha   90.00
_cell.angle_beta   90.00
_cell.angle_gamma   90.00
#
_symmetry.space_group_name_H-M   'P 1'
#
loop_
_entity.id
_entity.type
_entity.pdbx_description
1 polymer ?
#
loop_
_entity_poly.entity_id
_entity_poly.type
_entity_poly.pdbx_seq_one_letter_code
_entity_poly.pdbx_strand_id
1 'polypeptide(L)'
;AITVCFAIWHDFPWEKVPIYIFSQIFGAFMAGLMLMGQYHEQISAFNTASLAKTGSSVYNGGPASILCTFPREAQNNLGYLFLIEFFVDSYIGIVVWASLDPANPFIGPSSAPFVIGFAYATMIWGFASISISTNLARDLGTRIVAAIFFGAEAFSYRSYSWVAILVNVPATLFATAYYEL
;
A
#
# COMPACT_ATOMS: atom_id res chain seq x y z
N ALA A 1 0.65 -7.32 -6.01
CA ALA A 1 -0.62 -7.96 -6.39
C ALA A 1 -0.79 -8.05 -7.92
N ILE A 2 -0.83 -6.91 -8.64
CA ILE A 2 -1.03 -6.85 -10.10
C ILE A 2 -0.06 -7.74 -10.91
N THR A 3 1.25 -7.74 -10.59
CA THR A 3 2.24 -8.62 -11.27
C THR A 3 1.86 -10.11 -11.20
N VAL A 4 1.30 -10.56 -10.07
CA VAL A 4 0.85 -11.95 -9.91
C VAL A 4 -0.38 -12.21 -10.76
N CYS A 5 -1.32 -11.25 -10.85
CA CYS A 5 -2.51 -11.38 -11.67
C CYS A 5 -2.16 -11.48 -13.16
N PHE A 6 -1.22 -10.67 -13.66
CA PHE A 6 -0.70 -10.79 -15.03
C PHE A 6 -0.10 -12.17 -15.32
N ALA A 7 0.55 -12.80 -14.34
CA ALA A 7 1.13 -14.14 -14.50
C ALA A 7 0.06 -15.25 -14.54
N ILE A 8 -1.10 -15.00 -13.94
CA ILE A 8 -2.24 -15.93 -13.93
C ILE A 8 -3.05 -15.82 -15.22
N TRP A 9 -3.35 -14.59 -15.67
CA TRP A 9 -4.37 -14.34 -16.69
C TRP A 9 -3.82 -13.95 -18.08
N HIS A 10 -2.59 -13.44 -18.16
CA HIS A 10 -2.05 -12.83 -19.38
C HIS A 10 -0.64 -13.33 -19.74
N ASP A 11 -0.34 -14.58 -19.40
CA ASP A 11 0.91 -15.26 -19.77
C ASP A 11 2.20 -14.52 -19.38
N PHE A 12 2.15 -13.66 -18.36
CA PHE A 12 3.35 -13.01 -17.87
C PHE A 12 4.31 -14.06 -17.27
N PRO A 13 5.58 -14.11 -17.69
CA PRO A 13 6.49 -15.19 -17.29
C PRO A 13 6.67 -15.29 -15.77
N TRP A 14 6.33 -16.44 -15.20
CA TRP A 14 6.45 -16.70 -13.76
C TRP A 14 7.87 -16.51 -13.22
N GLU A 15 8.89 -16.78 -14.04
CA GLU A 15 10.30 -16.56 -13.69
C GLU A 15 10.63 -15.08 -13.42
N LYS A 16 9.87 -14.15 -14.01
CA LYS A 16 10.06 -12.70 -13.81
C LYS A 16 9.31 -12.17 -12.61
N VAL A 17 8.30 -12.87 -12.11
CA VAL A 17 7.44 -12.41 -11.00
C VAL A 17 8.24 -12.07 -9.74
N PRO A 18 9.16 -12.93 -9.24
CA PRO A 18 9.95 -12.59 -8.05
C PRO A 18 10.85 -11.37 -8.25
N ILE A 19 11.43 -11.22 -9.46
CA ILE A 19 12.30 -10.10 -9.81
C ILE A 19 11.50 -8.79 -9.78
N TYR A 20 10.30 -8.77 -10.37
CA TYR A 20 9.43 -7.61 -10.35
C TYR A 20 8.99 -7.23 -8.93
N ILE A 21 8.59 -8.21 -8.10
CA ILE A 21 8.21 -7.96 -6.70
C ILE A 21 9.40 -7.37 -5.94
N PHE A 22 10.59 -7.95 -6.09
CA PHE A 22 11.81 -7.44 -5.46
C PHE A 22 12.14 -6.02 -5.91
N SER A 23 12.14 -5.75 -7.22
CA SER A 23 12.42 -4.42 -7.77
C SER A 23 11.42 -3.37 -7.28
N GLN A 24 10.14 -3.72 -7.13
CA GLN A 24 9.11 -2.83 -6.61
C GLN A 24 9.33 -2.53 -5.11
N ILE A 25 9.60 -3.56 -4.30
CA ILE A 25 9.90 -3.39 -2.86
C ILE A 25 11.16 -2.53 -2.68
N PHE A 26 12.20 -2.82 -3.45
CA PHE A 26 13.46 -2.08 -3.41
C PHE A 26 13.27 -0.61 -3.86
N GLY A 27 12.49 -0.38 -4.91
CA GLY A 27 12.13 0.98 -5.34
C GLY A 27 11.40 1.77 -4.25
N ALA A 28 10.41 1.17 -3.59
CA ALA A 28 9.71 1.80 -2.47
C ALA A 28 10.62 2.06 -1.25
N PHE A 29 11.54 1.12 -0.96
CA PHE A 29 12.56 1.30 0.07
C PHE A 29 13.48 2.50 -0.24
N MET A 30 14.01 2.59 -1.46
CA MET A 30 14.87 3.70 -1.88
C MET A 30 14.12 5.04 -1.86
N ALA A 31 12.84 5.07 -2.27
CA ALA A 31 12.00 6.25 -2.17
C ALA A 31 11.79 6.69 -0.70
N GLY A 32 11.58 5.73 0.21
CA GLY A 32 11.51 6.00 1.65
C GLY A 32 12.79 6.61 2.21
N LEU A 33 13.96 6.08 1.84
CA LEU A 33 15.26 6.65 2.22
C LEU A 33 15.45 8.07 1.68
N MET A 34 15.11 8.30 0.41
CA MET A 34 15.16 9.62 -0.20
C MET A 34 14.28 10.61 0.56
N LEU A 35 13.05 10.24 0.90
CA LEU A 35 12.14 11.07 1.69
C LEU A 35 12.73 11.41 3.06
N MET A 36 13.30 10.42 3.77
CA MET A 36 13.95 10.64 5.07
C MET A 36 15.17 11.58 4.96
N GLY A 37 15.89 11.54 3.85
CA GLY A 37 17.01 12.45 3.58
C GLY A 37 16.56 13.87 3.24
N GLN A 38 15.57 14.01 2.35
CA GLN A 38 15.06 15.32 1.90
C GLN A 38 14.36 16.11 3.02
N TYR A 39 13.66 15.40 3.92
CA TYR A 39 12.88 16.00 5.01
C TYR A 39 13.47 15.72 6.40
N HIS A 40 14.78 15.47 6.48
CA HIS A 40 15.43 15.04 7.72
C HIS A 40 15.15 15.97 8.90
N GLU A 41 15.30 17.28 8.71
CA GLU A 41 15.11 18.26 9.79
C GLU A 41 13.66 18.29 10.29
N GLN A 42 12.69 18.32 9.37
CA GLN A 42 11.27 18.39 9.71
C GLN A 42 10.81 17.09 10.39
N ILE A 43 11.24 15.94 9.87
CA ILE A 43 10.87 14.63 10.44
C ILE A 43 11.55 14.42 11.79
N SER A 44 12.80 14.85 11.97
CA SER A 44 13.51 14.76 13.25
C SER A 44 12.86 15.63 14.34
N ALA A 45 12.48 16.87 14.00
CA ALA A 45 11.74 17.75 14.90
C ALA A 45 10.37 17.17 15.26
N PHE A 46 9.65 16.64 14.26
CA PHE A 46 8.36 15.99 14.50
C PHE A 46 8.50 14.74 15.37
N ASN A 47 9.53 13.94 15.14
CA ASN A 47 9.82 12.74 15.94
C ASN A 47 10.09 13.08 17.41
N THR A 48 10.89 14.11 17.66
CA THR A 48 11.21 14.57 19.02
C THR A 48 9.94 15.05 19.74
N ALA A 49 9.12 15.86 19.06
CA ALA A 49 7.86 16.35 19.61
C ALA A 49 6.86 15.20 19.87
N SER A 50 6.82 14.21 18.97
CA SER A 50 5.99 13.02 19.08
C SER A 50 6.39 12.19 20.30
N LEU A 51 7.67 11.82 20.44
CA LEU A 51 8.18 11.08 21.59
C LEU A 51 7.90 11.79 22.93
N ALA A 52 8.05 13.11 22.98
CA ALA A 52 7.76 13.89 24.19
C ALA A 52 6.27 13.87 24.57
N LYS A 53 5.36 13.77 23.59
CA LYS A 53 3.91 13.82 23.80
C LYS A 53 3.28 12.45 24.02
N THR A 54 3.67 11.45 23.24
CA THR A 54 3.01 10.14 23.18
C THR A 54 3.91 8.98 23.60
N GLY A 55 5.22 9.21 23.75
CA GLY A 55 6.20 8.16 24.08
C GLY A 55 6.50 7.18 22.95
N SER A 56 5.93 7.36 21.76
CA SER A 56 6.19 6.51 20.58
C SER A 56 6.11 7.33 19.30
N SER A 57 6.90 6.94 18.30
CA SER A 57 6.87 7.48 16.94
C SER A 57 5.91 6.72 16.01
N VAL A 58 5.36 5.60 16.48
CA VAL A 58 4.61 4.63 15.68
C VAL A 58 3.13 4.63 16.08
N TYR A 59 2.34 5.38 15.32
CA TYR A 59 0.88 5.42 15.41
C TYR A 59 0.32 6.13 14.17
N ASN A 60 -0.98 6.03 13.92
CA ASN A 60 -1.63 6.74 12.83
C ASN A 60 -1.47 8.27 12.99
N GLY A 61 -0.84 8.92 12.01
CA GLY A 61 -0.52 10.34 12.08
C GLY A 61 0.73 10.68 12.89
N GLY A 62 1.52 9.67 13.31
CA GLY A 62 2.85 9.86 13.89
C GLY A 62 3.97 9.92 12.85
N PRO A 63 5.22 10.15 13.26
CA PRO A 63 6.39 10.22 12.38
C PRO A 63 6.56 9.00 11.46
N ALA A 64 6.41 7.79 12.00
CA ALA A 64 6.51 6.57 11.20
C ALA A 64 5.39 6.45 10.16
N SER A 65 4.23 7.08 10.40
CA SER A 65 3.06 7.04 9.51
C SER A 65 3.27 7.79 8.20
N ILE A 66 4.35 8.57 8.08
CA ILE A 66 4.79 9.19 6.82
C ILE A 66 5.22 8.11 5.82
N LEU A 67 5.85 7.03 6.32
CA LEU A 67 6.43 5.98 5.49
C LEU A 67 5.42 4.88 5.20
N CYS A 68 4.73 4.35 6.21
CA CYS A 68 3.78 3.25 6.05
C CYS A 68 2.52 3.49 6.88
N THR A 69 1.46 2.71 6.65
CA THR A 69 0.19 2.95 7.33
C THR A 69 0.11 2.23 8.68
N PHE A 70 -0.62 2.87 9.59
CA PHE A 70 -0.95 2.34 10.90
C PHE A 70 -2.43 2.60 11.19
N PRO A 71 -3.15 1.70 11.87
CA PRO A 71 -4.51 1.94 12.30
C PRO A 71 -4.55 2.94 13.44
N ARG A 72 -5.69 3.60 13.62
CA ARG A 72 -5.91 4.50 14.76
C ARG A 72 -6.01 3.73 16.07
N GLU A 73 -5.84 4.44 17.19
CA GLU A 73 -5.84 3.85 18.52
C GLU A 73 -7.13 3.06 18.86
N ALA A 74 -8.29 3.56 18.40
CA ALA A 74 -9.58 2.90 18.58
C ALA A 74 -9.83 1.73 17.60
N GLN A 75 -8.98 1.52 16.59
CA GLN A 75 -9.17 0.55 15.52
C GLN A 75 -8.40 -0.74 15.77
N ASN A 76 -8.92 -1.55 16.70
CA ASN A 76 -8.27 -2.79 17.14
C ASN A 76 -8.80 -4.07 16.47
N ASN A 77 -9.87 -3.96 15.69
CA ASN A 77 -10.48 -5.10 15.04
C ASN A 77 -9.77 -5.38 13.70
N LEU A 78 -8.88 -6.38 13.69
CA LEU A 78 -8.15 -6.79 12.48
C LEU A 78 -9.09 -7.30 11.37
N GLY A 79 -10.24 -7.88 11.69
CA GLY A 79 -11.23 -8.29 10.69
C GLY A 79 -11.85 -7.10 9.97
N TYR A 80 -12.16 -6.02 10.71
CA TYR A 80 -12.60 -4.76 10.12
C TYR A 80 -11.53 -4.14 9.21
N LEU A 81 -10.28 -4.07 9.68
CA LEU A 81 -9.18 -3.51 8.90
C LEU A 81 -8.87 -4.35 7.65
N PHE A 82 -8.94 -5.68 7.79
CA PHE A 82 -8.83 -6.62 6.67
C PHE A 82 -9.89 -6.33 5.60
N LEU A 83 -11.17 -6.20 6.00
CA LEU A 83 -12.24 -5.96 5.05
C LEU A 83 -12.09 -4.61 4.33
N ILE A 84 -11.61 -3.58 5.04
CA ILE A 84 -11.34 -2.28 4.43
C ILE A 84 -10.24 -2.39 3.37
N GLU A 85 -9.09 -2.98 3.72
CA GLU A 85 -7.99 -3.20 2.77
C GLU A 85 -8.47 -4.06 1.58
N PHE A 86 -9.18 -5.15 1.86
CA PHE A 86 -9.65 -6.08 0.85
C PHE A 86 -10.60 -5.44 -0.16
N PHE A 87 -11.62 -4.69 0.28
CA PHE A 87 -12.58 -4.09 -0.64
C PHE A 87 -12.01 -2.88 -1.38
N VAL A 88 -11.14 -2.10 -0.74
CA VAL A 88 -10.41 -1.01 -1.40
C VAL A 88 -9.55 -1.55 -2.53
N ASP A 89 -8.79 -2.60 -2.27
CA ASP A 89 -7.90 -3.20 -3.27
C ASP A 89 -8.65 -3.99 -4.33
N SER A 90 -9.79 -4.55 -3.98
CA SER A 90 -10.67 -5.18 -4.97
C SER A 90 -11.22 -4.13 -5.94
N TYR A 91 -11.70 -2.99 -5.43
CA TYR A 91 -12.17 -1.89 -6.27
C TYR A 91 -11.07 -1.37 -7.19
N ILE A 92 -9.88 -1.09 -6.65
CA ILE A 92 -8.72 -0.66 -7.44
C ILE A 92 -8.36 -1.72 -8.48
N GLY A 93 -8.32 -2.99 -8.09
CA GLY A 93 -8.02 -4.11 -8.98
C GLY A 93 -8.98 -4.19 -10.16
N ILE A 94 -10.29 -4.08 -9.93
CA ILE A 94 -11.32 -4.08 -10.99
C ILE A 94 -11.09 -2.91 -11.95
N VAL A 95 -10.86 -1.69 -11.43
CA VAL A 95 -10.68 -0.52 -12.29
C VAL A 95 -9.39 -0.61 -13.10
N VAL A 96 -8.29 -1.10 -12.50
CA VAL A 96 -7.03 -1.34 -13.22
C VAL A 96 -7.26 -2.35 -14.33
N TRP A 97 -7.89 -3.47 -14.04
CA TRP A 97 -8.11 -4.54 -15.02
C TRP A 97 -9.01 -4.07 -16.17
N ALA A 98 -10.13 -3.41 -15.84
CA ALA A 98 -11.04 -2.82 -16.83
C ALA A 98 -10.38 -1.75 -17.70
N SER A 99 -9.43 -0.99 -17.15
CA SER A 99 -8.72 0.08 -17.89
C SER A 99 -7.64 -0.47 -18.82
N LEU A 100 -7.16 -1.69 -18.58
CA LEU A 100 -6.14 -2.35 -19.38
C LEU A 100 -6.73 -3.35 -20.39
N ASP A 101 -8.03 -3.65 -20.28
CA ASP A 101 -8.76 -4.49 -21.22
C ASP A 101 -8.90 -3.79 -22.59
N PRO A 102 -8.29 -4.34 -23.65
CA PRO A 102 -8.41 -3.79 -25.01
C PRO A 102 -9.84 -3.84 -25.57
N ALA A 103 -10.71 -4.68 -25.02
CA ALA A 103 -12.10 -4.80 -25.42
C ALA A 103 -13.00 -3.72 -24.80
N ASN A 104 -12.52 -2.98 -23.79
CA ASN A 104 -13.27 -1.90 -23.17
C ASN A 104 -13.26 -0.64 -24.07
N PRO A 105 -14.39 -0.26 -24.70
CA PRO A 105 -14.40 0.86 -25.64
C PRO A 105 -14.41 2.24 -24.94
N PHE A 106 -14.59 2.27 -23.62
CA PHE A 106 -14.75 3.51 -22.87
C PHE A 106 -13.42 4.12 -22.42
N ILE A 107 -12.36 3.30 -22.31
CA ILE A 107 -11.06 3.73 -21.80
C ILE A 107 -9.99 3.51 -22.88
N GLY A 108 -9.35 4.60 -23.30
CA GLY A 108 -8.21 4.53 -24.22
C GLY A 108 -6.88 4.31 -23.47
N PRO A 109 -5.84 3.76 -24.12
CA PRO A 109 -4.53 3.56 -23.49
C PRO A 109 -3.92 4.85 -22.91
N SER A 110 -4.20 6.00 -23.51
CA SER A 110 -3.72 7.31 -23.03
C SER A 110 -4.45 7.82 -21.79
N SER A 111 -5.70 7.41 -21.56
CA SER A 111 -6.48 7.81 -20.39
C SER A 111 -6.37 6.84 -19.21
N ALA A 112 -5.97 5.58 -19.47
CA ALA A 112 -5.85 4.54 -18.44
C ALA A 112 -5.04 4.99 -17.20
N PRO A 113 -3.86 5.65 -17.32
CA PRO A 113 -3.11 6.10 -16.13
C PRO A 113 -3.89 7.10 -15.27
N PHE A 114 -4.68 8.00 -15.88
CA PHE A 114 -5.48 8.97 -15.16
C PHE A 114 -6.66 8.31 -14.45
N VAL A 115 -7.34 7.39 -15.12
CA VAL A 115 -8.48 6.64 -14.56
C VAL A 115 -8.03 5.81 -13.35
N ILE A 116 -6.92 5.08 -13.49
CA ILE A 116 -6.31 4.32 -12.39
C ILE A 116 -5.91 5.26 -11.25
N GLY A 117 -5.28 6.40 -11.56
CA GLY A 117 -4.92 7.41 -10.56
C GLY A 117 -6.13 7.95 -9.79
N PHE A 118 -7.25 8.22 -10.47
CA PHE A 118 -8.50 8.66 -9.84
C PHE A 118 -9.15 7.56 -9.00
N ALA A 119 -9.07 6.29 -9.41
CA ALA A 119 -9.54 5.17 -8.60
C ALA A 119 -8.79 5.10 -7.27
N TYR A 120 -7.45 5.19 -7.31
CA TYR A 120 -6.62 5.30 -6.11
C TYR A 120 -6.98 6.53 -5.27
N ALA A 121 -7.11 7.71 -5.88
CA ALA A 121 -7.46 8.94 -5.17
C ALA A 121 -8.80 8.84 -4.43
N THR A 122 -9.81 8.26 -5.08
CA THR A 122 -11.14 8.07 -4.50
C THR A 122 -11.09 7.17 -3.26
N MET A 123 -10.33 6.06 -3.33
CA MET A 123 -10.15 5.18 -2.18
C MET A 123 -9.34 5.84 -1.06
N ILE A 124 -8.30 6.59 -1.40
CA ILE A 124 -7.49 7.34 -0.42
C ILE A 124 -8.35 8.38 0.31
N TRP A 125 -9.11 9.20 -0.42
CA TRP A 125 -9.98 10.22 0.19
C TRP A 125 -11.09 9.60 1.05
N GLY A 126 -11.62 8.45 0.66
CA GLY A 126 -12.66 7.75 1.43
C GLY A 126 -12.14 7.02 2.67
N PHE A 127 -10.98 6.37 2.58
CA PHE A 127 -10.60 5.33 3.54
C PHE A 127 -9.22 5.52 4.20
N ALA A 128 -8.38 6.46 3.76
CA ALA A 128 -7.05 6.63 4.35
C ALA A 128 -7.07 7.06 5.83
N SER A 129 -8.16 7.69 6.29
CA SER A 129 -8.36 8.03 7.70
C SER A 129 -8.57 6.80 8.61
N ILE A 130 -8.88 5.64 8.03
CA ILE A 130 -8.97 4.35 8.72
C ILE A 130 -7.58 3.73 8.72
N SER A 131 -7.24 3.03 7.63
CA SER A 131 -5.90 2.59 7.27
C SER A 131 -6.02 1.87 5.92
N ILE A 132 -5.30 2.32 4.91
CA ILE A 132 -5.17 1.58 3.65
C ILE A 132 -3.71 1.60 3.20
N SER A 133 -3.17 0.45 2.80
CA SER A 133 -1.82 0.36 2.22
C SER A 133 -1.90 0.30 0.70
N THR A 134 -2.83 -0.50 0.20
CA THR A 134 -3.20 -0.71 -1.19
C THR A 134 -2.17 -1.38 -2.10
N ASN A 135 -0.98 -1.66 -1.56
CA ASN A 135 0.11 -2.25 -2.33
C ASN A 135 1.20 -2.82 -1.42
N LEU A 136 1.46 -4.12 -1.59
CA LEU A 136 2.47 -4.87 -0.83
C LEU A 136 3.85 -4.22 -0.87
N ALA A 137 4.33 -3.87 -2.07
CA ALA A 137 5.67 -3.33 -2.25
C ALA A 137 5.80 -1.93 -1.65
N ARG A 138 4.76 -1.10 -1.82
CA ARG A 138 4.66 0.24 -1.25
C ARG A 138 4.75 0.21 0.27
N ASP A 139 4.07 -0.72 0.92
CA ASP A 139 4.05 -0.77 2.39
C ASP A 139 5.26 -1.51 2.95
N LEU A 140 5.62 -2.70 2.45
CA LEU A 140 6.77 -3.44 2.95
C LEU A 140 8.08 -2.65 2.76
N GLY A 141 8.30 -2.07 1.58
CA GLY A 141 9.53 -1.33 1.28
C GLY A 141 9.72 -0.13 2.22
N THR A 142 8.69 0.69 2.39
CA THR A 142 8.78 1.86 3.28
C THR A 142 8.66 1.50 4.75
N ARG A 143 7.99 0.40 5.12
CA ARG A 143 7.93 -0.10 6.50
C ARG A 143 9.28 -0.62 6.99
N ILE A 144 10.10 -1.20 6.11
CA ILE A 144 11.50 -1.50 6.42
C ILE A 144 12.26 -0.21 6.76
N VAL A 145 12.08 0.86 5.99
CA VAL A 145 12.67 2.18 6.31
C VAL A 145 12.12 2.70 7.64
N ALA A 146 10.82 2.56 7.90
CA ALA A 146 10.22 2.97 9.17
C ALA A 146 10.85 2.20 10.34
N ALA A 147 11.13 0.91 10.19
CA ALA A 147 11.81 0.13 11.22
C ALA A 147 13.26 0.57 11.45
N ILE A 148 13.98 0.99 10.41
CA ILE A 148 15.35 1.52 10.53
C ILE A 148 15.38 2.81 11.36
N PHE A 149 14.45 3.74 11.12
CA PHE A 149 14.47 5.07 11.73
C PHE A 149 13.63 5.20 13.02
N PHE A 150 12.56 4.41 13.15
CA PHE A 150 11.59 4.52 14.26
C PHE A 150 11.46 3.23 15.08
N GLY A 151 12.19 2.17 14.73
CA GLY A 151 12.28 0.93 15.49
C GLY A 151 11.27 -0.16 15.10
N ALA A 152 11.45 -1.34 15.70
CA ALA A 152 10.72 -2.56 15.35
C ALA A 152 9.20 -2.48 15.56
N GLU A 153 8.72 -1.49 16.34
CA GLU A 153 7.29 -1.23 16.52
C GLU A 153 6.58 -0.99 15.17
N ALA A 154 7.28 -0.53 14.14
CA ALA A 154 6.76 -0.41 12.78
C ALA A 154 6.15 -1.72 12.22
N PHE A 155 6.61 -2.89 12.68
CA PHE A 155 6.07 -4.19 12.29
C PHE A 155 5.13 -4.80 13.34
N SER A 156 5.37 -4.55 14.63
CA SER A 156 4.59 -5.16 15.71
C SER A 156 3.35 -4.37 16.12
N TYR A 157 3.22 -3.11 15.69
CA TYR A 157 2.11 -2.23 16.07
C TYR A 157 0.75 -2.89 15.80
N ARG A 158 0.06 -3.27 16.90
CA ARG A 158 -1.27 -3.91 16.94
C ARG A 158 -1.41 -5.14 16.03
N SER A 159 -0.32 -5.82 15.70
CA SER A 159 -0.32 -6.95 14.74
C SER A 159 -0.96 -6.59 13.39
N TYR A 160 -0.85 -5.33 12.96
CA TYR A 160 -1.52 -4.84 11.74
C TYR A 160 -0.69 -5.05 10.46
N SER A 161 0.64 -5.16 10.56
CA SER A 161 1.53 -5.12 9.39
C SER A 161 1.19 -6.16 8.32
N TRP A 162 0.77 -7.37 8.69
CA TRP A 162 0.37 -8.38 7.70
C TRP A 162 -0.88 -7.98 6.92
N VAL A 163 -1.80 -7.19 7.50
CA VAL A 163 -2.98 -6.67 6.80
C VAL A 163 -2.52 -5.74 5.67
N ALA A 164 -1.73 -4.72 6.02
CA ALA A 164 -1.21 -3.75 5.07
C ALA A 164 -0.34 -4.37 3.97
N ILE A 165 0.49 -5.36 4.33
CA ILE A 165 1.45 -5.96 3.40
C ILE A 165 0.77 -6.99 2.49
N LEU A 166 -0.05 -7.89 3.04
CA LEU A 166 -0.45 -9.11 2.33
C LEU A 166 -1.86 -9.07 1.75
N VAL A 167 -2.81 -8.33 2.35
CA VAL A 167 -4.24 -8.44 1.99
C VAL A 167 -4.55 -7.92 0.59
N ASN A 168 -3.78 -6.95 0.09
CA ASN A 168 -3.90 -6.50 -1.29
C ASN A 168 -3.74 -7.64 -2.32
N VAL A 169 -2.97 -8.69 -2.01
CA VAL A 169 -2.74 -9.80 -2.95
C VAL A 169 -4.01 -10.62 -3.20
N PRO A 170 -4.65 -11.26 -2.20
CA PRO A 170 -5.90 -11.98 -2.42
C PRO A 170 -7.05 -11.05 -2.86
N ALA A 171 -7.04 -9.77 -2.46
CA ALA A 171 -8.04 -8.81 -2.91
C ALA A 171 -7.96 -8.52 -4.42
N THR A 172 -6.76 -8.24 -4.95
CA THR A 172 -6.60 -8.05 -6.39
C THR A 172 -6.84 -9.35 -7.16
N LEU A 173 -6.45 -10.51 -6.61
CA LEU A 173 -6.79 -11.80 -7.23
C LEU A 173 -8.31 -11.98 -7.34
N PHE A 174 -9.05 -11.70 -6.26
CA PHE A 174 -10.51 -11.70 -6.28
C PHE A 174 -11.08 -10.74 -7.33
N ALA A 175 -10.56 -9.51 -7.40
CA ALA A 175 -10.99 -8.52 -8.39
C ALA A 175 -10.80 -8.98 -9.84
N THR A 176 -9.62 -9.51 -10.16
CA THR A 176 -9.33 -9.99 -11.52
C THR A 176 -10.14 -11.24 -11.86
N ALA A 177 -10.31 -12.16 -10.91
CA ALA A 177 -11.20 -13.30 -11.09
C ALA A 177 -12.67 -12.88 -11.31
N TYR A 178 -13.14 -11.86 -10.59
CA TYR A 178 -14.48 -11.30 -10.80
C TYR A 178 -14.64 -10.64 -12.16
N TYR A 179 -13.58 -10.05 -12.72
CA TYR A 179 -13.63 -9.42 -14.03
C TYR A 179 -13.56 -10.44 -15.19
N GLU A 180 -12.74 -11.48 -15.03
CA GLU A 180 -12.49 -12.49 -16.08
C GLU A 180 -13.56 -13.58 -16.20
N LEU A 181 -14.34 -13.82 -15.13
CA LEU A 181 -15.36 -14.87 -15.05
C LEU A 181 -16.78 -14.34 -15.27
#